data_AF-A0A2M8F9F6-F1
#
_entry.id   AF-A0A2M8F9F6-F1
#
_cell.length_a   1.000
_cell.length_b   1.000
_cell.length_c   1.000
_cell.angle_alpha   90.00
_cell.angle_beta   90.00
_cell.angle_gamma   90.00
#
_symmetry.space_group_name_H-M   'P 1'
#
loop_
_entity.id
_entity.type
_entity.pdbx_description
1 polymer ?
#
loop_
_entity_poly.entity_id
_entity_poly.type
_entity_poly.pdbx_seq_one_letter_code
_entity_poly.pdbx_strand_id
1 'polypeptide(L)'
;MKKLITTLSFLPLLGLGCNNTTTTVPQTKPAESTPPQEQTTDSAIPEDELTMIQKLYATVPEISEKSQEIRDASNGDVTVSVRIDKEHKDGDMYPVQVFEDHDTHTVTLWTFYISSTGDSVTHLDELTGEIESLETWRATRDELPE
;
A
#
# COMPACT_ATOMS: atom_id res chain seq x y z
N MET A 1 38.01 -7.90 28.83
CA MET A 1 37.60 -8.17 27.42
C MET A 1 36.17 -7.66 27.31
N LYS A 2 35.72 -6.92 26.29
CA LYS A 2 36.20 -6.74 24.90
C LYS A 2 36.67 -5.29 24.63
N LYS A 3 37.24 -5.04 23.45
CA LYS A 3 37.93 -3.78 23.09
C LYS A 3 36.95 -2.79 22.44
N LEU A 4 36.97 -1.53 22.86
CA LEU A 4 36.51 -0.42 22.03
C LEU A 4 37.66 -0.05 21.08
N ILE A 5 37.39 0.12 19.79
CA ILE A 5 38.36 0.66 18.83
C ILE A 5 37.76 1.92 18.23
N THR A 6 38.21 3.06 18.76
CA THR A 6 38.04 4.37 18.16
C THR A 6 39.14 4.58 17.12
N THR A 7 38.78 4.96 15.89
CA THR A 7 39.75 5.58 14.97
C THR A 7 39.09 6.77 14.26
N LEU A 8 39.74 7.93 14.41
CA LEU A 8 39.30 9.25 13.95
C LEU A 8 40.38 9.80 12.99
N SER A 9 40.02 10.82 12.19
CA SER A 9 40.91 11.61 11.28
C SER A 9 41.07 10.98 9.87
N PHE A 10 41.17 11.72 8.77
CA PHE A 10 41.72 13.08 8.56
C PHE A 10 40.89 13.97 7.59
N LEU A 11 40.87 15.28 7.88
CA LEU A 11 40.69 16.42 6.96
C LEU A 11 42.10 16.92 6.51
N PRO A 12 42.30 18.04 5.75
CA PRO A 12 41.51 18.76 4.73
C PRO A 12 42.37 19.07 3.45
N LEU A 13 41.84 19.82 2.44
CA LEU A 13 42.42 21.04 1.78
C LEU A 13 41.96 21.31 0.31
N LEU A 14 41.53 22.57 0.08
CA LEU A 14 41.86 23.54 -0.99
C LEU A 14 41.95 23.19 -2.50
N GLY A 15 41.35 24.09 -3.31
CA GLY A 15 41.62 24.35 -4.74
C GLY A 15 40.37 24.93 -5.43
N LEU A 16 40.25 26.22 -5.81
CA LEU A 16 40.94 26.91 -6.93
C LEU A 16 41.01 25.99 -8.17
N GLY A 17 40.32 26.19 -9.29
CA GLY A 17 39.96 27.45 -9.97
C GLY A 17 40.84 27.63 -11.23
N CYS A 18 40.30 28.09 -12.37
CA CYS A 18 40.99 28.28 -13.67
C CYS A 18 41.39 26.95 -14.38
N ASN A 19 41.73 26.80 -15.68
CA ASN A 19 41.84 27.59 -16.93
C ASN A 19 42.00 26.56 -18.12
N ASN A 20 41.78 26.78 -19.44
CA ASN A 20 41.02 27.75 -20.26
C ASN A 20 41.03 27.28 -21.76
N THR A 21 40.10 27.77 -22.61
CA THR A 21 40.16 27.79 -24.12
C THR A 21 40.19 26.40 -24.87
N THR A 22 39.71 26.15 -26.11
CA THR A 22 39.32 26.99 -27.27
C THR A 22 38.30 26.29 -28.20
N THR A 23 37.38 27.06 -28.76
CA THR A 23 36.63 26.97 -30.04
C THR A 23 36.93 25.83 -31.04
N THR A 24 35.88 25.20 -31.61
CA THR A 24 35.56 25.19 -33.06
C THR A 24 34.11 24.72 -33.31
N VAL A 25 33.35 25.47 -34.12
CA VAL A 25 32.01 25.15 -34.66
C VAL A 25 32.00 25.67 -36.11
N PRO A 26 31.58 24.88 -37.13
CA PRO A 26 30.28 25.17 -37.76
C PRO A 26 29.50 23.95 -38.34
N GLN A 27 28.15 24.03 -38.25
CA GLN A 27 27.07 23.46 -39.10
C GLN A 27 27.26 22.07 -39.78
N THR A 28 26.27 21.15 -39.75
CA THR A 28 25.00 21.27 -40.53
C THR A 28 23.92 20.24 -40.10
N LYS A 29 22.68 20.70 -39.86
CA LYS A 29 21.29 20.12 -39.99
C LYS A 29 21.10 18.61 -40.34
N PRO A 30 20.01 17.87 -39.91
CA PRO A 30 18.88 18.17 -38.98
C PRO A 30 18.60 17.11 -37.87
N ALA A 31 17.69 17.46 -36.95
CA ALA A 31 16.69 16.61 -36.24
C ALA A 31 17.09 15.25 -35.61
N GLU A 32 17.02 15.18 -34.27
CA GLU A 32 16.10 14.27 -33.57
C GLU A 32 15.81 14.83 -32.16
N SER A 33 14.54 15.11 -31.85
CA SER A 33 14.12 15.51 -30.50
C SER A 33 13.66 14.28 -29.74
N THR A 34 14.54 13.66 -28.97
CA THR A 34 14.14 12.65 -27.99
C THR A 34 13.37 13.35 -26.85
N PRO A 35 12.07 13.06 -26.63
CA PRO A 35 11.38 13.58 -25.46
C PRO A 35 11.94 12.92 -24.19
N PRO A 36 12.01 13.63 -23.04
CA PRO A 36 12.18 12.97 -21.76
C PRO A 36 11.05 11.98 -21.56
N GLN A 37 11.37 10.70 -21.29
CA GLN A 37 10.35 9.69 -21.05
C GLN A 37 9.50 10.08 -19.85
N GLU A 38 8.19 10.12 -20.06
CA GLU A 38 7.20 10.20 -19.00
C GLU A 38 7.34 8.98 -18.07
N GLN A 39 7.51 9.22 -16.78
CA GLN A 39 7.23 8.23 -15.74
C GLN A 39 6.09 8.77 -14.86
N THR A 40 4.90 8.81 -15.46
CA THR A 40 3.65 8.87 -14.69
C THR A 40 3.23 7.42 -14.49
N THR A 41 3.18 6.99 -13.24
CA THR A 41 2.89 5.60 -12.85
C THR A 41 1.51 5.18 -13.33
N ASP A 42 1.45 4.11 -14.13
CA ASP A 42 0.21 3.40 -14.40
C ASP A 42 -0.19 2.66 -13.11
N SER A 43 -1.14 3.22 -12.37
CA SER A 43 -1.59 2.70 -11.06
C SER A 43 -2.53 1.50 -11.22
N ALA A 44 -2.11 0.51 -11.99
CA ALA A 44 -2.78 -0.77 -12.10
C ALA A 44 -2.56 -1.59 -10.81
N ILE A 45 -3.66 -2.01 -10.17
CA ILE A 45 -3.60 -2.96 -9.06
C ILE A 45 -3.00 -4.29 -9.58
N PRO A 46 -1.93 -4.82 -8.96
CA PRO A 46 -1.32 -6.09 -9.36
C PRO A 46 -2.32 -7.25 -9.41
N GLU A 47 -2.15 -8.19 -10.36
CA GLU A 47 -3.11 -9.28 -10.58
C GLU A 47 -3.31 -10.17 -9.34
N ASP A 48 -2.27 -10.35 -8.51
CA ASP A 48 -2.34 -11.05 -7.23
C ASP A 48 -3.24 -10.33 -6.23
N GLU A 49 -3.12 -9.00 -6.14
CA GLU A 49 -3.96 -8.18 -5.25
C GLU A 49 -5.40 -8.18 -5.71
N LEU A 50 -5.62 -7.95 -7.01
CA LEU A 50 -6.95 -7.98 -7.61
C LEU A 50 -7.64 -9.33 -7.37
N THR A 51 -6.90 -10.44 -7.50
CA THR A 51 -7.42 -11.79 -7.23
C THR A 51 -7.85 -11.98 -5.78
N MET A 52 -7.04 -11.54 -4.81
CA MET A 52 -7.38 -11.67 -3.38
C MET A 52 -8.55 -10.76 -2.99
N ILE A 53 -8.59 -9.52 -3.50
CA ILE A 53 -9.70 -8.58 -3.27
C ILE A 53 -11.01 -9.14 -3.87
N GLN A 54 -10.98 -9.69 -5.08
CA GLN A 54 -12.16 -10.33 -5.69
C GLN A 54 -12.66 -11.51 -4.85
N LYS A 55 -11.77 -12.33 -4.30
CA LYS A 55 -12.14 -13.45 -3.41
C LYS A 55 -12.70 -12.97 -2.07
N LEU A 56 -12.21 -11.87 -1.53
CA LEU A 56 -12.78 -11.24 -0.34
C LEU A 56 -14.24 -10.86 -0.60
N TYR A 57 -14.50 -10.05 -1.63
CA TYR A 57 -15.86 -9.63 -1.98
C TYR A 57 -16.80 -10.80 -2.36
N ALA A 58 -16.28 -11.88 -2.94
CA ALA A 58 -17.07 -13.08 -3.24
C ALA A 58 -17.43 -13.91 -2.00
N THR A 59 -16.58 -13.88 -0.97
CA THR A 59 -16.73 -14.70 0.25
C THR A 59 -17.38 -13.93 1.40
N VAL A 60 -17.24 -12.61 1.39
CA VAL A 60 -17.68 -11.65 2.42
C VAL A 60 -18.53 -10.54 1.77
N PRO A 61 -19.76 -10.85 1.29
CA PRO A 61 -20.66 -9.85 0.71
C PRO A 61 -20.99 -8.69 1.65
N GLU A 62 -20.89 -8.90 2.96
CA GLU A 62 -21.08 -7.92 4.03
C GLU A 62 -20.23 -6.65 3.82
N ILE A 63 -19.06 -6.78 3.20
CA ILE A 63 -18.21 -5.63 2.85
C ILE A 63 -18.90 -4.77 1.79
N SER A 64 -19.42 -5.38 0.73
CA SER A 64 -20.12 -4.63 -0.33
C SER A 64 -21.39 -3.94 0.15
N GLU A 65 -22.10 -4.57 1.09
CA GLU A 65 -23.28 -4.02 1.76
C GLU A 65 -22.89 -2.80 2.61
N LYS A 66 -21.86 -2.93 3.45
CA LYS A 66 -21.36 -1.82 4.28
C LYS A 66 -20.77 -0.67 3.47
N SER A 67 -20.07 -0.97 2.38
CA SER A 67 -19.58 0.03 1.41
C SER A 67 -20.71 0.86 0.80
N GLN A 68 -21.89 0.25 0.58
CA GLN A 68 -23.05 0.96 0.04
C GLN A 68 -23.78 1.74 1.14
N GLU A 69 -23.95 1.16 2.33
CA GLU A 69 -24.52 1.83 3.50
C GLU A 69 -23.77 3.13 3.85
N ILE A 70 -22.44 3.07 3.97
CA ILE A 70 -21.59 4.22 4.29
C ILE A 70 -21.62 5.27 3.16
N ARG A 71 -21.64 4.85 1.90
CA ARG A 71 -21.80 5.75 0.76
C ARG A 71 -23.13 6.49 0.80
N ASP A 72 -24.22 5.78 1.08
CA ASP A 72 -25.57 6.39 1.13
C ASP A 72 -25.72 7.31 2.36
N ALA A 73 -25.21 6.92 3.52
CA ALA A 73 -25.22 7.72 4.74
C ALA A 73 -24.36 9.01 4.63
N SER A 74 -23.25 8.95 3.90
CA SER A 74 -22.36 10.09 3.63
C SER A 74 -22.76 10.94 2.41
N ASN A 75 -23.86 10.60 1.71
CA ASN A 75 -24.22 11.19 0.41
C ASN A 75 -23.13 11.05 -0.69
N GLY A 76 -22.20 10.11 -0.52
CA GLY A 76 -21.06 9.87 -1.41
C GLY A 76 -19.74 10.50 -0.97
N ASP A 77 -19.71 11.27 0.13
CA ASP A 77 -18.49 11.94 0.62
C ASP A 77 -17.47 10.95 1.23
N VAL A 78 -17.91 9.78 1.69
CA VAL A 78 -17.04 8.71 2.21
C VAL A 78 -17.16 7.47 1.33
N THR A 79 -16.02 6.83 1.06
CA THR A 79 -15.99 5.54 0.36
C THR A 79 -15.30 4.49 1.22
N VAL A 80 -15.79 3.25 1.15
CA VAL A 80 -15.09 2.10 1.72
C VAL A 80 -14.20 1.51 0.64
N SER A 81 -12.91 1.43 0.96
CA SER A 81 -11.83 0.92 0.13
C SER A 81 -11.23 -0.35 0.74
N VAL A 82 -10.54 -1.14 -0.09
CA VAL A 82 -9.91 -2.39 0.31
C VAL A 82 -8.47 -2.40 -0.17
N ARG A 83 -7.52 -2.71 0.71
CA ARG A 83 -6.08 -2.82 0.37
C ARG A 83 -5.46 -4.07 0.97
N ILE A 84 -4.38 -4.54 0.36
CA ILE A 84 -3.59 -5.66 0.89
C ILE A 84 -2.35 -5.11 1.59
N ASP A 85 -2.15 -5.51 2.84
CA ASP A 85 -0.91 -5.26 3.55
C ASP A 85 0.13 -6.32 3.16
N LYS A 86 0.99 -5.97 2.21
CA LYS A 86 2.06 -6.84 1.73
C LYS A 86 3.27 -6.91 2.68
N GLU A 87 3.36 -6.00 3.65
CA GLU A 87 4.49 -5.93 4.58
C GLU A 87 4.26 -6.82 5.81
N HIS A 88 3.02 -6.93 6.27
CA HIS A 88 2.63 -7.67 7.49
C HIS A 88 1.99 -9.04 7.21
N LYS A 89 2.47 -9.74 6.16
CA LYS A 89 2.02 -11.10 5.83
C LYS A 89 2.34 -12.09 6.96
N ASP A 90 1.36 -12.90 7.38
CA ASP A 90 1.58 -14.03 8.29
C ASP A 90 1.53 -15.37 7.53
N GLY A 91 2.64 -16.11 7.53
CA GLY A 91 2.77 -17.37 6.80
C GLY A 91 2.43 -17.23 5.31
N ASP A 92 1.35 -17.88 4.88
CA ASP A 92 0.82 -17.77 3.52
C ASP A 92 -0.39 -16.81 3.41
N MET A 93 -0.89 -16.27 4.52
CA MET A 93 -2.05 -15.38 4.62
C MET A 93 -1.66 -13.91 4.49
N TYR A 94 -2.35 -13.17 3.63
CA TYR A 94 -2.20 -11.71 3.51
C TYR A 94 -3.30 -11.00 4.33
N PRO A 95 -2.95 -10.02 5.19
CA PRO A 95 -3.93 -9.09 5.72
C PRO A 95 -4.52 -8.25 4.59
N VAL A 96 -5.84 -8.16 4.56
CA VAL A 96 -6.63 -7.37 3.64
C VAL A 96 -7.54 -6.48 4.48
N GLN A 97 -7.21 -5.19 4.50
CA GLN A 97 -7.88 -4.19 5.32
C GLN A 97 -9.03 -3.56 4.54
N VAL A 98 -10.21 -3.56 5.15
CA VAL A 98 -11.39 -2.80 4.73
C VAL A 98 -11.39 -1.51 5.53
N PHE A 99 -11.42 -0.36 4.86
CA PHE A 99 -11.29 0.94 5.52
C PHE A 99 -12.18 2.00 4.89
N GLU A 100 -12.66 2.94 5.69
CA GLU A 100 -13.19 4.20 5.19
C GLU A 100 -12.05 5.10 4.73
N ASP A 101 -12.16 5.60 3.51
CA ASP A 101 -11.24 6.54 2.89
C ASP A 101 -11.85 7.95 2.98
N HIS A 102 -11.26 8.80 3.81
CA HIS A 102 -11.62 10.21 3.98
C HIS A 102 -10.46 11.09 3.49
N ASP A 103 -10.77 12.29 2.99
CA ASP A 103 -9.78 13.28 2.46
C ASP A 103 -8.55 13.57 3.35
N THR A 104 -8.63 13.26 4.65
CA THR A 104 -7.63 13.61 5.66
C THR A 104 -7.05 12.42 6.42
N HIS A 105 -7.70 11.25 6.39
CA HIS A 105 -7.33 10.06 7.17
C HIS A 105 -8.08 8.82 6.67
N THR A 106 -7.57 7.63 7.01
CA THR A 106 -8.28 6.37 6.76
C THR A 106 -8.66 5.72 8.08
N VAL A 107 -9.86 5.14 8.18
CA VAL A 107 -10.32 4.40 9.36
C VAL A 107 -10.51 2.93 8.97
N THR A 108 -9.68 2.03 9.52
CA THR A 108 -9.88 0.58 9.32
C THR A 108 -11.19 0.16 10.00
N LEU A 109 -12.07 -0.48 9.24
CA LEU A 109 -13.32 -1.06 9.72
C LEU A 109 -13.09 -2.50 10.16
N TRP A 110 -12.44 -3.30 9.30
CA TRP A 110 -12.17 -4.72 9.52
C TRP A 110 -10.84 -5.14 8.90
N THR A 111 -10.13 -6.04 9.56
CA THR A 111 -8.97 -6.72 8.99
C THR A 111 -9.31 -8.19 8.73
N PHE A 112 -9.32 -8.59 7.46
CA PHE A 112 -9.43 -10.00 7.07
C PHE A 112 -8.04 -10.55 6.73
N TYR A 113 -7.83 -11.84 6.92
CA TYR A 113 -6.66 -12.56 6.43
C TYR A 113 -7.10 -13.53 5.34
N ILE A 114 -6.45 -13.50 4.17
CA ILE A 114 -6.79 -14.32 3.02
C ILE A 114 -5.58 -15.15 2.62
N SER A 115 -5.75 -16.46 2.41
CA SER A 115 -4.63 -17.31 1.97
C SER A 115 -4.11 -16.90 0.61
N SER A 116 -2.83 -17.16 0.34
CA SER A 116 -2.24 -16.90 -0.99
C SER A 116 -2.91 -17.69 -2.11
N THR A 117 -3.51 -18.85 -1.81
CA THR A 117 -4.37 -19.61 -2.72
C THR A 117 -5.80 -19.04 -2.77
N GLY A 118 -6.20 -18.27 -1.77
CA GLY A 118 -7.51 -17.65 -1.60
C GLY A 118 -8.64 -18.63 -1.27
N ASP A 119 -8.31 -19.79 -0.73
CA ASP A 119 -9.27 -20.84 -0.33
C ASP A 119 -9.74 -20.67 1.13
N SER A 120 -9.10 -19.77 1.89
CA SER A 120 -9.42 -19.46 3.29
C SER A 120 -9.51 -17.95 3.50
N VAL A 121 -10.52 -17.54 4.27
CA VAL A 121 -10.70 -16.18 4.79
C VAL A 121 -10.98 -16.27 6.29
N THR A 122 -10.19 -15.56 7.09
CA THR A 122 -10.36 -15.40 8.54
C THR A 122 -10.44 -13.92 8.90
N HIS A 123 -10.94 -13.58 10.08
CA HIS A 123 -11.12 -12.20 10.55
C HIS A 123 -10.23 -11.94 11.78
N LEU A 124 -9.80 -10.70 11.98
CA LEU A 124 -9.16 -10.24 13.21
C LEU A 124 -10.20 -9.60 14.12
N ASP A 125 -10.49 -10.21 15.25
CA ASP A 125 -11.24 -9.52 16.31
C ASP A 125 -10.34 -8.42 16.89
N GLU A 126 -10.59 -7.17 16.48
CA GLU A 126 -9.84 -5.98 16.90
C GLU A 126 -9.97 -5.69 18.42
N LEU A 127 -10.92 -6.32 19.14
CA LEU A 127 -11.09 -6.18 20.59
C LEU A 127 -10.20 -7.15 21.38
N THR A 128 -10.07 -8.39 20.91
CA THR A 128 -9.27 -9.44 21.59
C THR A 128 -7.88 -9.61 20.99
N GLY A 129 -7.69 -9.22 19.73
CA GLY A 129 -6.50 -9.50 18.93
C GLY A 129 -6.43 -10.94 18.42
N GLU A 130 -7.49 -11.73 18.54
CA GLU A 130 -7.53 -13.12 18.08
C GLU A 130 -7.96 -13.22 16.60
N ILE A 131 -7.40 -14.18 15.88
CA ILE A 131 -7.81 -14.51 14.51
C ILE A 131 -8.90 -15.58 14.56
N GLU A 132 -10.10 -15.24 14.12
CA GLU A 132 -11.28 -16.08 14.15
C GLU A 132 -11.73 -16.53 12.75
N SER A 133 -12.59 -17.56 12.70
CA SER A 133 -13.17 -17.99 11.44
C SER A 133 -14.21 -16.97 10.94
N LEU A 134 -14.40 -16.87 9.62
CA LEU A 134 -15.43 -15.99 9.05
C LEU A 134 -16.86 -16.35 9.52
N GLU A 135 -17.12 -17.61 9.85
CA GLU A 135 -18.40 -18.05 10.44
C GLU A 135 -18.56 -17.53 11.88
N THR A 136 -17.48 -17.54 12.66
CA THR A 136 -17.44 -16.98 14.03
C THR A 136 -17.71 -15.48 14.00
N TRP A 137 -16.99 -14.74 13.16
CA TRP A 137 -17.18 -13.30 12.97
C TRP A 137 -18.62 -12.94 12.60
N ARG A 138 -19.23 -13.69 11.67
CA ARG A 138 -20.63 -13.49 11.28
C ARG A 138 -21.61 -13.69 12.44
N ALA A 139 -21.31 -14.61 13.35
CA ALA A 139 -22.15 -14.86 14.51
C ALA A 139 -22.01 -13.79 15.60
N THR A 140 -20.86 -13.13 15.71
CA THR A 140 -20.55 -12.13 16.77
C THR A 140 -20.74 -10.67 16.32
N ARG A 141 -20.59 -10.37 15.02
CA ARG A 141 -20.71 -9.01 14.45
C ARG A 141 -22.02 -8.33 14.85
N ASP A 142 -23.14 -9.06 14.83
CA ASP A 142 -24.48 -8.54 15.10
C ASP A 142 -24.79 -8.44 16.62
N GLU A 143 -23.86 -8.87 17.49
CA GLU A 143 -23.99 -8.77 18.95
C GLU A 143 -23.37 -7.48 19.53
N LEU A 144 -22.65 -6.71 18.70
CA LEU A 144 -22.11 -5.40 19.07
C LEU A 144 -23.18 -4.31 18.88
N PRO A 145 -23.50 -3.49 19.91
CA PRO A 145 -24.47 -2.41 19.79
C PRO A 145 -23.95 -1.26 18.92
N GLU A 146 -24.85 -0.69 18.11
CA GLU A 146 -24.65 0.53 17.30
C GLU A 146 -24.31 1.78 18.15
#